data_AF-A0A2J2H931-F1
#
_entry.id   AF-A0A2J2H931-F1
#
_cell.length_a   1.000
_cell.length_b   1.000
_cell.length_c   1.000
_cell.angle_alpha   90.00
_cell.angle_beta   90.00
_cell.angle_gamma   90.00
#
_symmetry.space_group_name_H-M   'P 1'
#
loop_
_entity.id
_entity.type
_entity.pdbx_description
1 polymer ?
#
loop_
_entity_poly.entity_id
_entity_poly.type
_entity_poly.pdbx_seq_one_letter_code
_entity_poly.pdbx_strand_id
1 'polypeptide(L)'
;MDVEILKRALRELVEREPSFLRDLMLDALRSDGGAAEALLELLTRHPEAKLKLAQAVAGSIAVPLNVATKEDLKQLATKQDLEQLKKWAEEKFATKEDLKQYATKQDLETAVEQLRAEIKRIEGVMATKGDIKRIEDKMATKEQFEAIAVSVEDSGRDMVQYLLEQRGYKCVAERLRLDADYEFDIYCNAGALTAVGEVKVRAGGRDVEKALERARELLRRQPDKISGKLVPVFYTLVAEPSAVQRAKELKIWLIESKREVVTLEVVLGEM
;
A
#
# COMPACT_ATOMS: atom_id res chain seq x y z
N MET A 1 58.67 99.43 1.78
CA MET A 1 57.33 100.01 1.94
C MET A 1 56.75 99.46 3.24
N ASP A 2 56.15 100.31 4.07
CA ASP A 2 55.54 99.86 5.33
C ASP A 2 54.33 98.94 5.02
N VAL A 3 54.23 97.81 5.72
CA VAL A 3 53.17 96.81 5.56
C VAL A 3 51.80 97.42 5.89
N GLU A 4 51.71 98.34 6.86
CA GLU A 4 50.45 98.98 7.20
C GLU A 4 50.00 100.00 6.16
N ILE A 5 50.97 100.68 5.51
CA ILE A 5 50.69 101.54 4.37
C ILE A 5 50.16 100.70 3.19
N LEU A 6 50.78 99.54 2.92
CA LEU A 6 50.34 98.62 1.87
C LEU A 6 48.92 98.09 2.13
N LYS A 7 48.62 97.64 3.36
CA LYS A 7 47.29 97.15 3.73
C LYS A 7 46.22 98.24 3.57
N ARG A 8 46.54 99.48 3.95
CA ARG A 8 45.62 100.61 3.81
C ARG A 8 45.35 100.93 2.34
N ALA A 9 46.40 100.96 1.52
CA ALA A 9 46.27 101.18 0.08
C ALA A 9 45.47 100.05 -0.61
N LEU A 10 45.72 98.79 -0.25
CA LEU A 10 44.95 97.66 -0.78
C LEU A 10 43.48 97.72 -0.37
N ARG A 11 43.16 98.10 0.87
CA ARG A 11 41.77 98.26 1.32
C ARG A 11 41.06 99.37 0.56
N GLU A 12 41.72 100.52 0.37
CA GLU A 12 41.16 101.63 -0.40
C GLU A 12 40.98 101.26 -1.88
N LEU A 13 41.87 100.45 -2.45
CA LEU A 13 41.76 99.95 -3.81
C LEU A 13 40.59 98.97 -3.99
N VAL A 14 40.36 98.09 -3.02
CA VAL A 14 39.18 97.19 -3.00
C VAL A 14 37.88 98.01 -3.03
N GLU A 15 37.84 99.11 -2.28
CA GLU A 15 36.63 99.93 -2.14
C GLU A 15 36.37 100.84 -3.35
N ARG A 16 37.43 101.41 -3.94
CA ARG A 16 37.31 102.39 -5.04
C ARG A 16 37.30 101.78 -6.43
N GLU A 17 38.17 100.81 -6.70
CA GLU A 17 38.38 100.25 -8.05
C GLU A 17 38.52 98.72 -8.01
N PRO A 18 37.45 97.98 -7.68
CA PRO A 18 37.50 96.53 -7.52
C PRO A 18 37.82 95.79 -8.83
N SER A 19 37.46 96.35 -9.99
CA SER A 19 37.80 95.78 -11.30
C SER A 19 39.30 95.82 -11.57
N PHE A 20 39.95 96.93 -11.22
CA PHE A 20 41.40 97.07 -11.40
C PHE A 20 42.16 96.10 -10.49
N LEU A 21 41.75 95.95 -9.23
CA LEU A 21 42.35 94.97 -8.33
C LEU A 21 42.18 93.53 -8.84
N ARG A 22 40.99 93.20 -9.35
CA ARG A 22 40.74 91.87 -9.95
C ARG A 22 41.70 91.63 -11.12
N ASP A 23 41.83 92.57 -12.04
CA ASP A 23 42.64 92.41 -13.25
C ASP A 23 44.13 92.33 -12.88
N LEU A 24 44.59 93.12 -11.92
CA LEU A 24 45.95 93.03 -11.35
C LEU A 24 46.22 91.66 -10.72
N MET A 25 45.27 91.11 -9.96
CA MET A 25 45.39 89.77 -9.37
C MET A 25 45.40 88.69 -10.45
N LEU A 26 44.58 88.81 -11.49
CA LEU A 26 44.54 87.87 -12.61
C LEU A 26 45.84 87.89 -13.41
N ASP A 27 46.42 89.06 -13.65
CA ASP A 27 47.71 89.19 -14.33
C ASP A 27 48.87 88.69 -13.45
N ALA A 28 48.81 88.89 -12.13
CA ALA A 28 49.76 88.29 -11.20
C ALA A 28 49.66 86.75 -11.16
N LEU A 29 48.47 86.18 -11.29
CA LEU A 29 48.26 84.73 -11.39
C LEU A 29 48.74 84.14 -12.73
N ARG A 30 48.96 84.97 -13.76
CA ARG A 30 49.50 84.57 -15.08
C ARG A 30 51.02 84.63 -15.15
N SER A 31 51.70 85.18 -14.14
CA SER A 31 53.16 85.17 -14.08
C SER A 31 53.70 83.77 -13.74
N ASP A 32 55.01 83.66 -13.59
CA ASP A 32 55.87 82.52 -13.20
C ASP A 32 55.46 81.68 -11.96
N GLY A 33 54.22 81.73 -11.49
CA GLY A 33 53.60 80.78 -10.57
C GLY A 33 53.76 81.11 -9.08
N GLY A 34 54.78 81.90 -8.71
CA GLY A 34 55.05 82.21 -7.30
C GLY A 34 53.94 82.97 -6.57
N ALA A 35 53.23 83.87 -7.27
CA ALA A 35 52.10 84.60 -6.69
C ALA A 35 50.87 83.71 -6.45
N ALA A 36 50.63 82.73 -7.32
CA ALA A 36 49.53 81.78 -7.18
C ALA A 36 49.72 80.87 -5.96
N GLU A 37 50.95 80.43 -5.73
CA GLU A 37 51.29 79.56 -4.60
C GLU A 37 51.16 80.28 -3.26
N ALA A 38 51.62 81.54 -3.18
CA ALA A 38 51.44 82.38 -1.99
C ALA A 38 49.95 82.67 -1.68
N LEU A 39 49.12 82.87 -2.70
CA LEU A 39 47.67 83.06 -2.54
C LEU A 39 46.97 81.78 -2.06
N LEU A 40 47.35 80.61 -2.61
CA LEU A 40 46.83 79.32 -2.17
C LEU A 40 47.18 79.03 -0.71
N GLU A 41 48.42 79.33 -0.30
CA GLU A 41 48.84 79.15 1.08
C GLU A 41 48.06 80.08 2.04
N LEU A 42 47.88 81.35 1.66
CA LEU A 42 47.10 82.32 2.42
C LEU A 42 45.64 81.87 2.59
N LEU A 43 44.99 81.46 1.50
CA LEU A 43 43.61 80.96 1.53
C LEU A 43 43.48 79.69 2.38
N THR A 44 44.50 78.83 2.37
CA THR A 44 44.51 77.59 3.16
C THR A 44 44.63 77.87 4.67
N ARG A 45 45.34 78.94 5.05
CA ARG A 45 45.47 79.37 6.46
C ARG A 45 44.24 80.09 7.02
N HIS A 46 43.31 80.55 6.17
CA HIS A 46 42.08 81.24 6.58
C HIS A 46 40.82 80.43 6.21
N PRO A 47 40.25 79.63 7.14
CA PRO A 47 39.15 78.71 6.86
C PRO A 47 37.91 79.37 6.25
N GLU A 48 37.56 80.58 6.70
CA GLU A 48 36.41 81.33 6.18
C GLU A 48 36.58 81.75 4.72
N ALA A 49 37.79 82.15 4.33
CA ALA A 49 38.11 82.54 2.96
C ALA A 49 38.08 81.31 2.04
N LYS A 50 38.64 80.18 2.51
CA LYS A 50 38.57 78.89 1.81
C LYS A 50 37.13 78.42 1.61
N LEU A 51 36.28 78.56 2.63
CA LEU A 51 34.87 78.18 2.55
C LEU A 51 34.09 79.06 1.56
N LYS A 52 34.27 80.38 1.62
CA LYS A 52 33.63 81.31 0.67
C LYS A 52 34.09 81.09 -0.77
N LEU A 53 35.38 80.79 -0.98
CA LEU A 53 35.90 80.42 -2.29
C LEU A 53 35.31 79.09 -2.78
N ALA A 54 35.26 78.07 -1.92
CA ALA A 54 34.65 76.78 -2.26
C ALA A 54 33.15 76.93 -2.60
N GLN A 55 32.41 77.76 -1.86
CA GLN A 55 31.01 78.08 -2.16
C GLN A 55 30.84 78.83 -3.48
N ALA A 56 31.70 79.81 -3.77
CA ALA A 56 31.66 80.55 -5.03
C ALA A 56 32.01 79.68 -6.24
N VAL A 57 33.01 78.79 -6.11
CA VAL A 57 33.38 77.81 -7.13
C VAL A 57 32.28 76.76 -7.31
N ALA A 58 31.72 76.23 -6.22
CA ALA A 58 30.60 75.30 -6.27
C ALA A 58 29.31 75.93 -6.83
N GLY A 59 29.09 77.23 -6.62
CA GLY A 59 27.99 77.98 -7.23
C GLY A 59 28.19 78.26 -8.73
N SER A 60 29.45 78.33 -9.18
CA SER A 60 29.81 78.54 -10.59
C SER A 60 29.83 77.24 -11.41
N ILE A 61 30.03 76.09 -10.74
CA ILE A 61 30.07 74.75 -11.33
C ILE A 61 28.89 73.97 -10.75
N ALA A 62 27.72 74.09 -11.39
CA ALA A 62 26.45 73.59 -10.86
C ALA A 62 26.43 72.10 -10.50
N VAL A 63 26.64 71.76 -9.22
CA VAL A 63 26.11 70.54 -8.56
C VAL A 63 25.79 70.86 -7.08
N PRO A 64 24.51 70.85 -6.64
CA PRO A 64 24.15 70.99 -5.23
C PRO A 64 24.53 69.72 -4.43
N LEU A 65 25.29 69.87 -3.34
CA LEU A 65 25.54 68.80 -2.37
C LEU A 65 24.35 68.66 -1.40
N ASN A 66 23.47 67.67 -1.62
CA ASN A 66 22.49 67.20 -0.63
C ASN A 66 23.14 66.15 0.27
N VAL A 67 23.44 66.49 1.52
CA VAL A 67 23.90 65.55 2.57
C VAL A 67 22.82 65.42 3.64
N ALA A 68 22.31 64.20 3.83
CA ALA A 68 21.31 63.87 4.85
C ALA A 68 21.92 63.96 6.27
N THR A 69 21.14 64.46 7.23
CA THR A 69 21.53 64.72 8.62
C THR A 69 21.16 63.58 9.56
N LYS A 70 21.74 63.57 10.78
CA LYS A 70 21.53 62.53 11.79
C LYS A 70 20.08 62.43 12.27
N GLU A 71 19.31 63.50 12.14
CA GLU A 71 17.86 63.57 12.38
C GLU A 71 17.05 62.82 11.32
N ASP A 72 17.50 62.80 10.05
CA ASP A 72 16.84 62.08 8.96
C ASP A 72 16.91 60.56 9.15
N LEU A 73 17.95 60.06 9.84
CA LEU A 73 18.10 58.65 10.19
C LEU A 73 17.19 58.20 11.34
N LYS A 74 16.75 59.12 12.23
CA LYS A 74 15.86 58.78 13.36
C LYS A 74 14.43 58.47 12.91
N GLN A 75 14.02 58.93 11.73
CA GLN A 75 12.69 58.66 11.19
C GLN A 75 12.54 57.27 10.54
N LEU A 76 13.63 56.50 10.37
CA LEU A 76 13.62 55.28 9.57
C LEU A 76 13.37 53.95 10.31
N ALA A 77 13.16 53.93 11.63
CA ALA A 77 12.65 52.75 12.32
C ALA A 77 12.17 53.10 13.73
N THR A 78 10.86 53.25 13.94
CA THR A 78 10.33 53.29 15.30
C THR A 78 10.28 51.87 15.88
N LYS A 79 10.37 51.71 17.20
CA LYS A 79 10.21 50.39 17.86
C LYS A 79 8.90 49.69 17.47
N GLN A 80 7.88 50.48 17.11
CA GLN A 80 6.57 50.03 16.70
C GLN A 80 6.61 49.32 15.33
N ASP A 81 7.43 49.81 14.39
CA ASP A 81 7.62 49.17 13.07
C ASP A 81 8.27 47.79 13.21
N LEU A 82 9.24 47.65 14.13
CA LEU A 82 9.89 46.38 14.44
C LEU A 82 8.93 45.37 15.08
N GLU A 83 8.03 45.82 15.95
CA GLU A 83 7.00 44.95 16.54
C GLU A 83 5.96 44.50 15.52
N GLN A 84 5.52 45.39 14.62
CA GLN A 84 4.61 45.03 13.54
C GLN A 84 5.24 44.02 12.57
N LEU A 85 6.52 44.20 12.24
CA LEU A 85 7.27 43.27 11.39
C LEU A 85 7.41 41.90 12.05
N LYS A 86 7.66 41.86 13.38
CA LYS A 86 7.72 40.63 14.15
C LYS A 86 6.38 39.89 14.16
N LYS A 87 5.28 40.61 14.41
CA LYS A 87 3.94 40.02 14.43
C LYS A 87 3.50 39.49 13.06
N TRP A 88 3.77 40.25 12.00
CA TRP A 88 3.54 39.80 10.62
C TRP A 88 4.35 38.55 10.28
N ALA A 89 5.60 38.47 10.73
CA ALA A 89 6.43 37.28 10.54
C ALA A 89 5.89 36.06 11.30
N GLU A 90 5.41 36.23 12.53
CA GLU A 90 4.79 35.16 13.34
C GLU A 90 3.44 34.68 12.75
N GLU A 91 2.67 35.56 12.09
CA GLU A 91 1.41 35.20 11.43
C GLU A 91 1.59 34.55 10.05
N LYS A 92 2.68 34.88 9.34
CA LYS A 92 2.91 34.42 7.95
C LYS A 92 3.85 33.23 7.81
N PHE A 93 4.72 32.99 8.78
CA PHE A 93 5.69 31.90 8.74
C PHE A 93 5.45 30.88 9.84
N ALA A 94 5.65 29.60 9.52
CA ALA A 94 5.60 28.53 10.50
C ALA A 94 6.66 28.75 11.59
N THR A 95 6.23 28.72 12.85
CA THR A 95 7.12 28.86 14.00
C THR A 95 7.86 27.54 14.25
N LYS A 96 8.92 27.59 15.07
CA LYS A 96 9.61 26.37 15.53
C LYS A 96 8.67 25.40 16.25
N GLU A 97 7.60 25.90 16.86
CA GLU A 97 6.62 25.08 17.57
C GLU A 97 5.66 24.39 16.60
N ASP A 98 5.29 25.05 15.49
CA ASP A 98 4.47 24.46 14.42
C ASP A 98 5.21 23.30 13.72
N LEU A 99 6.54 23.39 13.63
CA LEU A 99 7.37 22.36 13.01
C LEU A 99 7.59 21.12 13.88
N LYS A 100 7.41 21.21 15.21
CA LYS A 100 7.55 20.06 16.13
C LYS A 100 6.45 19.01 15.95
N GLN A 101 5.34 19.39 15.33
CA GLN A 101 4.19 18.52 15.07
C GLN A 101 4.45 17.56 13.89
N TYR A 102 5.45 17.86 13.07
CA TYR A 102 5.82 17.05 11.91
C TYR A 102 6.88 16.02 12.29
N ALA A 103 6.75 14.83 11.70
CA ALA A 103 7.78 13.80 11.79
C ALA A 103 9.11 14.34 11.25
N THR A 104 10.16 14.23 12.06
CA THR A 104 11.51 14.60 11.63
C THR A 104 12.02 13.60 10.61
N LYS A 105 13.09 13.97 9.89
CA LYS A 105 13.79 13.05 9.00
C LYS A 105 14.22 11.76 9.72
N GLN A 106 14.61 11.88 10.99
CA GLN A 106 15.03 10.75 11.82
C GLN A 106 13.86 9.81 12.18
N ASP A 107 12.67 10.38 12.40
CA ASP A 107 11.46 9.58 12.64
C ASP A 107 11.07 8.77 11.40
N LEU A 108 11.19 9.38 10.21
CA LEU A 108 10.95 8.70 8.93
C LEU A 108 11.99 7.59 8.67
N GLU A 109 13.28 7.85 8.92
CA GLU A 109 14.34 6.84 8.78
C GLU A 109 14.11 5.65 9.73
N THR A 110 13.67 5.92 10.96
CA THR A 110 13.34 4.88 11.95
C THR A 110 12.14 4.06 11.50
N ALA A 111 11.08 4.70 11.02
CA ALA A 111 9.89 4.02 10.50
C ALA A 111 10.21 3.14 9.28
N VAL A 112 11.07 3.61 8.37
CA VAL A 112 11.52 2.83 7.21
C VAL A 112 12.29 1.59 7.63
N GLU A 113 13.19 1.69 8.61
CA GLU A 113 13.92 0.49 9.09
C GLU A 113 13.01 -0.50 9.83
N GLN A 114 12.05 -0.01 10.61
CA GLN A 114 11.04 -0.86 11.23
C GLN A 114 10.21 -1.62 10.17
N LEU A 115 9.76 -0.91 9.12
CA LEU A 115 9.01 -1.50 8.00
C LEU A 115 9.85 -2.55 7.24
N ARG A 116 11.14 -2.28 7.00
CA ARG A 116 12.04 -3.26 6.36
C ARG A 116 12.20 -4.52 7.19
N ALA A 117 12.35 -4.38 8.50
CA ALA A 117 12.45 -5.52 9.41
C ALA A 117 11.15 -6.33 9.45
N GLU A 118 9.99 -5.67 9.36
CA GLU A 118 8.68 -6.33 9.24
C GLU A 118 8.50 -7.07 7.92
N ILE A 119 8.82 -6.44 6.79
CA ILE A 119 8.76 -7.06 5.47
C ILE A 119 9.61 -8.33 5.44
N LYS A 120 10.85 -8.28 5.96
CA LYS A 120 11.74 -9.44 6.00
C LYS A 120 11.21 -10.57 6.88
N ARG A 121 10.54 -10.24 8.00
CA ARG A 121 9.85 -11.25 8.83
C ARG A 121 8.69 -11.88 8.08
N ILE A 122 7.88 -11.08 7.38
CA ILE A 122 6.74 -11.56 6.59
C ILE A 122 7.24 -12.50 5.48
N GLU A 123 8.28 -12.12 4.74
CA GLU A 123 8.90 -12.98 3.70
C GLU A 123 9.41 -14.31 4.27
N GLY A 124 9.93 -14.34 5.49
CA GLY A 124 10.41 -15.56 6.13
C GLY A 124 9.31 -16.52 6.61
N VAL A 125 8.08 -16.03 6.79
CA VAL A 125 6.95 -16.84 7.27
C VAL A 125 5.97 -17.18 6.13
N MET A 126 5.92 -16.36 5.07
CA MET A 126 5.04 -16.62 3.93
C MET A 126 5.56 -17.76 3.05
N ALA A 127 4.64 -18.62 2.63
CA ALA A 127 4.92 -19.61 1.60
C ALA A 127 5.29 -18.90 0.29
N THR A 128 6.38 -19.33 -0.34
CA THR A 128 6.76 -18.80 -1.66
C THR A 128 5.80 -19.32 -2.73
N LYS A 129 5.79 -18.66 -3.90
CA LYS A 129 5.07 -19.20 -5.08
C LYS A 129 5.48 -20.64 -5.41
N GLY A 130 6.75 -21.01 -5.15
CA GLY A 130 7.24 -22.37 -5.33
C GLY A 130 6.70 -23.35 -4.29
N ASP A 131 6.50 -22.93 -3.03
CA ASP A 131 5.88 -23.75 -1.99
C ASP A 131 4.42 -24.06 -2.32
N ILE A 132 3.66 -23.04 -2.75
CA ILE A 132 2.27 -23.18 -3.15
C ILE A 132 2.15 -24.14 -4.33
N LYS A 133 2.98 -23.98 -5.36
CA LYS A 133 2.98 -24.86 -6.53
C LYS A 133 3.30 -26.32 -6.17
N ARG A 134 4.27 -26.55 -5.27
CA ARG A 134 4.57 -27.91 -4.77
C ARG A 134 3.40 -28.53 -4.01
N ILE A 135 2.62 -27.73 -3.29
CA ILE A 135 1.42 -28.19 -2.61
C ILE A 135 0.36 -28.55 -3.66
N GLU A 136 0.09 -27.66 -4.63
CA GLU A 136 -0.83 -27.91 -5.73
C GLU A 136 -0.47 -29.18 -6.52
N ASP A 137 0.80 -29.35 -6.91
CA ASP A 137 1.28 -30.53 -7.65
C ASP A 137 1.12 -31.85 -6.86
N LYS A 138 1.07 -31.79 -5.52
CA LYS A 138 0.87 -32.96 -4.66
C LYS A 138 -0.60 -33.21 -4.30
N MET A 139 -1.46 -32.23 -4.52
CA MET A 139 -2.88 -32.36 -4.23
C MET A 139 -3.56 -33.07 -5.41
N ALA A 140 -4.33 -34.11 -5.10
CA ALA A 140 -5.27 -34.63 -6.08
C ALA A 140 -6.36 -33.59 -6.32
N THR A 141 -6.67 -33.34 -7.58
CA THR A 141 -7.74 -32.44 -8.02
C THR A 141 -9.10 -33.03 -7.67
N LYS A 142 -10.12 -32.18 -7.58
CA LYS A 142 -11.50 -32.61 -7.30
C LYS A 142 -11.97 -33.63 -8.33
N GLU A 143 -11.64 -33.40 -9.59
CA GLU A 143 -11.98 -34.22 -10.74
C GLU A 143 -11.34 -35.62 -10.64
N GLN A 144 -10.11 -35.70 -10.15
CA GLN A 144 -9.43 -36.98 -9.90
C GLN A 144 -10.11 -37.79 -8.79
N PHE A 145 -10.59 -37.14 -7.73
CA PHE A 145 -11.37 -37.82 -6.69
C PHE A 145 -12.73 -38.30 -7.21
N GLU A 146 -13.42 -37.47 -7.99
CA GLU A 146 -14.70 -37.85 -8.60
C GLU A 146 -14.55 -39.03 -9.56
N ALA A 147 -13.49 -39.05 -10.38
CA ALA A 147 -13.22 -40.17 -11.29
C ALA A 147 -13.00 -41.49 -10.53
N ILE A 148 -12.30 -41.46 -9.39
CA ILE A 148 -12.12 -42.64 -8.54
C ILE A 148 -13.46 -43.07 -7.92
N ALA A 149 -14.27 -42.13 -7.43
CA ALA A 149 -15.58 -42.44 -6.85
C ALA A 149 -16.51 -43.12 -7.88
N VAL A 150 -16.61 -42.55 -9.08
CA VAL A 150 -17.39 -43.13 -10.20
C VAL A 150 -16.88 -44.53 -10.55
N SER A 151 -15.56 -44.72 -10.59
CA SER A 151 -14.96 -46.02 -10.87
C SER A 151 -15.33 -47.10 -9.85
N VAL A 152 -15.47 -46.74 -8.57
CA VAL A 152 -15.87 -47.68 -7.52
C VAL A 152 -17.38 -47.97 -7.58
N GLU A 153 -18.21 -46.97 -7.91
CA GLU A 153 -19.65 -47.18 -8.15
C GLU A 153 -19.91 -48.13 -9.34
N ASP A 154 -19.21 -47.91 -10.46
CA ASP A 154 -19.25 -48.82 -11.62
C ASP A 154 -18.86 -50.24 -11.22
N SER A 155 -17.76 -50.38 -10.45
CA SER A 155 -17.30 -51.68 -9.93
C SER A 155 -18.36 -52.36 -9.05
N GLY A 156 -19.08 -51.59 -8.23
CA GLY A 156 -20.16 -52.11 -7.39
C GLY A 156 -21.35 -52.60 -8.21
N ARG A 157 -21.77 -51.83 -9.22
CA ARG A 157 -22.82 -52.23 -10.16
C ARG A 157 -22.45 -53.48 -10.94
N ASP A 158 -21.26 -53.53 -11.50
CA ASP A 158 -20.75 -54.68 -12.26
C ASP A 158 -20.73 -55.95 -11.39
N MET A 159 -20.25 -55.84 -10.15
CA MET A 159 -20.20 -56.99 -9.23
C MET A 159 -21.60 -57.48 -8.84
N VAL A 160 -22.54 -56.57 -8.57
CA VAL A 160 -23.92 -56.93 -8.25
C VAL A 160 -24.60 -57.62 -9.44
N GLN A 161 -24.49 -57.03 -10.63
CA GLN A 161 -25.05 -57.61 -11.84
C GLN A 161 -24.46 -59.00 -12.10
N TYR A 162 -23.13 -59.12 -12.07
CA TYR A 162 -22.43 -60.39 -12.28
C TYR A 162 -22.92 -61.47 -11.30
N LEU A 163 -22.96 -61.18 -10.00
CA LEU A 163 -23.34 -62.16 -8.97
C LEU A 163 -24.83 -62.57 -9.04
N LEU A 164 -25.70 -61.65 -9.46
CA LEU A 164 -27.12 -61.93 -9.70
C LEU A 164 -27.31 -62.80 -10.95
N GLU A 165 -26.61 -62.49 -12.04
CA GLU A 165 -26.67 -63.25 -13.29
C GLU A 165 -26.19 -64.71 -13.10
N GLN A 166 -25.16 -64.94 -12.29
CA GLN A 166 -24.72 -66.31 -11.93
C GLN A 166 -25.82 -67.15 -11.27
N ARG A 167 -26.83 -66.50 -10.66
CA ARG A 167 -27.97 -67.14 -10.00
C ARG A 167 -29.25 -67.11 -10.85
N GLY A 168 -29.14 -66.68 -12.11
CA GLY A 168 -30.27 -66.59 -13.03
C GLY A 168 -31.11 -65.32 -12.91
N TYR A 169 -30.74 -64.39 -12.02
CA TYR A 169 -31.40 -63.08 -11.91
C TYR A 169 -30.77 -62.11 -12.90
N LYS A 170 -31.43 -61.90 -14.04
CA LYS A 170 -30.96 -60.98 -15.08
C LYS A 170 -31.51 -59.57 -14.83
N CYS A 171 -30.61 -58.60 -14.70
CA CYS A 171 -30.93 -57.18 -14.64
C CYS A 171 -29.75 -56.36 -15.15
N VAL A 172 -29.98 -55.08 -15.48
CA VAL A 172 -28.91 -54.12 -15.75
C VAL A 172 -28.73 -53.30 -14.48
N ALA A 173 -27.53 -53.33 -13.89
CA ALA A 173 -27.24 -52.55 -12.70
C ALA A 173 -26.96 -51.10 -13.08
N GLU A 174 -27.75 -50.17 -12.55
CA GLU A 174 -27.67 -48.75 -12.86
C GLU A 174 -27.80 -47.89 -11.60
N ARG A 175 -27.55 -46.60 -11.76
CA ARG A 175 -27.79 -45.61 -10.70
C ARG A 175 -29.28 -45.25 -10.68
N LEU A 176 -29.90 -45.27 -9.51
CA LEU A 176 -31.29 -44.85 -9.36
C LEU A 176 -31.37 -43.45 -8.73
N ARG A 177 -31.79 -42.46 -9.54
CA ARG A 177 -32.10 -41.12 -9.04
C ARG A 177 -33.60 -41.01 -8.76
N LEU A 178 -33.93 -40.61 -7.53
CA LEU A 178 -35.31 -40.50 -7.06
C LEU A 178 -35.77 -39.04 -7.01
N ASP A 179 -34.96 -38.18 -6.40
CA ASP A 179 -35.13 -36.73 -6.40
C ASP A 179 -33.74 -36.05 -6.35
N ALA A 180 -33.68 -34.72 -6.18
CA ALA A 180 -32.42 -33.97 -6.22
C ALA A 180 -31.43 -34.38 -5.12
N ASP A 181 -31.92 -34.90 -4.00
CA ASP A 181 -31.11 -35.20 -2.80
C ASP A 181 -31.00 -36.70 -2.51
N TYR A 182 -31.69 -37.54 -3.29
CA TYR A 182 -31.81 -38.96 -3.00
C TYR A 182 -31.49 -39.82 -4.23
N GLU A 183 -30.25 -40.33 -4.28
CA GLU A 183 -29.80 -41.32 -5.27
C GLU A 183 -29.22 -42.57 -4.62
N PHE A 184 -29.40 -43.72 -5.27
CA PHE A 184 -28.72 -44.98 -4.94
C PHE A 184 -27.66 -45.28 -5.99
N ASP A 185 -26.46 -45.64 -5.53
CA ASP A 185 -25.32 -46.00 -6.38
C ASP A 185 -25.59 -47.27 -7.18
N ILE A 186 -26.33 -48.20 -6.56
CA ILE A 186 -26.69 -49.50 -7.14
C ILE A 186 -28.21 -49.66 -7.12
N TYR A 187 -28.77 -49.95 -8.29
CA TYR A 187 -30.12 -50.43 -8.48
C TYR A 187 -30.14 -51.50 -9.57
N CYS A 188 -30.69 -52.67 -9.27
CA CYS A 188 -30.82 -53.77 -10.22
C CYS A 188 -32.17 -54.47 -10.00
N ASN A 189 -33.11 -54.26 -10.91
CA ASN A 189 -34.43 -54.87 -10.87
C ASN A 189 -34.47 -56.11 -11.76
N ALA A 190 -34.52 -57.29 -11.14
CA ALA A 190 -34.53 -58.59 -11.83
C ALA A 190 -35.92 -59.24 -11.87
N GLY A 191 -36.99 -58.47 -11.57
CA GLY A 191 -38.37 -58.97 -11.51
C GLY A 191 -38.67 -59.77 -10.24
N ALA A 192 -37.97 -60.87 -10.01
CA ALA A 192 -38.13 -61.72 -8.82
C ALA A 192 -37.54 -61.09 -7.54
N LEU A 193 -36.54 -60.24 -7.71
CA LEU A 193 -35.95 -59.42 -6.65
C LEU A 193 -35.50 -58.08 -7.20
N THR A 194 -35.34 -57.12 -6.31
CA THR A 194 -34.74 -55.81 -6.61
C THR A 194 -33.62 -55.55 -5.63
N ALA A 195 -32.39 -55.50 -6.15
CA ALA A 195 -31.21 -55.11 -5.37
C ALA A 195 -31.06 -53.59 -5.38
N VAL A 196 -30.89 -52.99 -4.20
CA VAL A 196 -30.67 -51.54 -4.06
C VAL A 196 -29.68 -51.24 -2.95
N GLY A 197 -28.80 -50.28 -3.17
CA GLY A 197 -28.01 -49.71 -2.09
C GLY A 197 -26.80 -48.92 -2.53
N GLU A 198 -25.79 -48.93 -1.67
CA GLU A 198 -24.74 -47.90 -1.65
C GLU A 198 -23.36 -48.51 -1.89
N VAL A 199 -22.46 -47.65 -2.35
CA VAL A 199 -21.06 -47.97 -2.63
C VAL A 199 -20.15 -47.10 -1.77
N LYS A 200 -19.10 -47.69 -1.20
CA LYS A 200 -18.10 -46.93 -0.46
C LYS A 200 -16.70 -47.51 -0.61
N VAL A 201 -15.65 -46.68 -0.62
CA VAL A 201 -14.27 -47.21 -0.65
C VAL A 201 -13.93 -47.99 0.62
N ARG A 202 -14.36 -47.48 1.78
CA ARG A 202 -14.22 -48.13 3.08
C ARG A 202 -15.50 -47.92 3.89
N ALA A 203 -16.04 -49.00 4.44
CA ALA A 203 -17.32 -49.00 5.12
C ALA A 203 -17.23 -49.51 6.56
N GLY A 204 -17.92 -48.84 7.48
CA GLY A 204 -18.13 -49.27 8.87
C GLY A 204 -19.61 -49.62 9.15
N GLY A 205 -19.90 -50.12 10.36
CA GLY A 205 -21.25 -50.56 10.75
C GLY A 205 -22.36 -49.50 10.54
N ARG A 206 -22.07 -48.22 10.82
CA ARG A 206 -23.04 -47.13 10.61
C ARG A 206 -23.41 -46.93 9.14
N ASP A 207 -22.48 -47.19 8.22
CA ASP A 207 -22.75 -47.05 6.78
C ASP A 207 -23.75 -48.12 6.33
N VAL A 208 -23.57 -49.34 6.82
CA VAL A 208 -24.45 -50.48 6.58
C VAL A 208 -25.87 -50.23 7.14
N GLU A 209 -25.97 -49.70 8.36
CA GLU A 209 -27.26 -49.30 8.96
C GLU A 209 -27.99 -48.29 8.09
N LYS A 210 -27.27 -47.22 7.69
CA LYS A 210 -27.84 -46.15 6.86
C LYS A 210 -28.33 -46.68 5.51
N ALA A 211 -27.57 -47.56 4.85
CA ALA A 211 -28.01 -48.15 3.59
C ALA A 211 -29.32 -48.94 3.71
N LEU A 212 -29.51 -49.68 4.81
CA LEU A 212 -30.76 -50.38 5.07
C LEU A 212 -31.91 -49.43 5.36
N GLU A 213 -31.69 -48.38 6.16
CA GLU A 213 -32.68 -47.34 6.42
C GLU A 213 -33.16 -46.73 5.09
N ARG A 214 -32.21 -46.41 4.20
CA ARG A 214 -32.52 -45.88 2.86
C ARG A 214 -33.30 -46.87 2.00
N ALA A 215 -32.88 -48.12 1.93
CA ALA A 215 -33.59 -49.15 1.17
C ALA A 215 -35.04 -49.34 1.68
N ARG A 216 -35.26 -49.28 3.00
CA ARG A 216 -36.59 -49.35 3.61
C ARG A 216 -37.43 -48.10 3.31
N GLU A 217 -36.80 -46.94 3.24
CA GLU A 217 -37.47 -45.70 2.85
C GLU A 217 -37.92 -45.75 1.39
N LEU A 218 -37.09 -46.28 0.48
CA LEU A 218 -37.49 -46.52 -0.92
C LEU A 218 -38.76 -47.36 -1.00
N LEU A 219 -38.82 -48.47 -0.25
CA LEU A 219 -40.01 -49.33 -0.19
C LEU A 219 -41.26 -48.60 0.29
N ARG A 220 -41.12 -47.63 1.20
CA ARG A 220 -42.24 -46.85 1.71
C ARG A 220 -42.68 -45.75 0.74
N ARG A 221 -41.73 -45.08 0.08
CA ARG A 221 -41.98 -43.88 -0.74
C ARG A 221 -42.33 -44.21 -2.19
N GLN A 222 -41.64 -45.17 -2.80
CA GLN A 222 -41.77 -45.53 -4.22
C GLN A 222 -41.74 -47.06 -4.39
N PRO A 223 -42.77 -47.78 -3.88
CA PRO A 223 -42.84 -49.24 -3.97
C PRO A 223 -42.94 -49.74 -5.42
N ASP A 224 -43.40 -48.90 -6.36
CA ASP A 224 -43.47 -49.17 -7.80
C ASP A 224 -42.10 -49.43 -8.44
N LYS A 225 -41.02 -48.94 -7.81
CA LYS A 225 -39.64 -49.19 -8.24
C LYS A 225 -39.10 -50.55 -7.79
N ILE A 226 -39.85 -51.31 -7.00
CA ILE A 226 -39.41 -52.59 -6.44
C ILE A 226 -40.27 -53.71 -7.02
N SER A 227 -39.63 -54.61 -7.75
CA SER A 227 -40.22 -55.88 -8.16
C SER A 227 -39.73 -57.00 -7.24
N GLY A 228 -40.65 -57.84 -6.78
CA GLY A 228 -40.33 -59.01 -5.97
C GLY A 228 -39.74 -58.66 -4.61
N LYS A 229 -38.73 -59.43 -4.16
CA LYS A 229 -38.10 -59.21 -2.85
C LYS A 229 -37.09 -58.06 -2.90
N LEU A 230 -37.21 -57.12 -1.96
CA LEU A 230 -36.20 -56.09 -1.75
C LEU A 230 -34.92 -56.70 -1.15
N VAL A 231 -33.79 -56.47 -1.81
CA VAL A 231 -32.46 -56.91 -1.38
C VAL A 231 -31.58 -55.69 -1.13
N PRO A 232 -31.42 -55.25 0.12
CA PRO A 232 -30.46 -54.20 0.45
C PRO A 232 -29.04 -54.72 0.18
N VAL A 233 -28.28 -54.00 -0.65
CA VAL A 233 -26.90 -54.33 -0.99
C VAL A 233 -25.94 -53.22 -0.56
N PHE A 234 -24.77 -53.59 -0.09
CA PHE A 234 -23.69 -52.66 0.20
C PHE A 234 -22.42 -53.16 -0.46
N TYR A 235 -21.84 -52.37 -1.35
CA TYR A 235 -20.56 -52.67 -1.97
C TYR A 235 -19.45 -51.82 -1.37
N THR A 236 -18.32 -52.45 -1.04
CA THR A 236 -17.14 -51.72 -0.57
C THR A 236 -15.85 -52.34 -1.04
N LEU A 237 -14.78 -51.55 -1.20
CA LEU A 237 -13.44 -52.12 -1.43
C LEU A 237 -12.89 -52.72 -0.14
N VAL A 238 -13.17 -52.09 1.01
CA VAL A 238 -12.71 -52.53 2.34
C VAL A 238 -13.88 -52.49 3.33
N ALA A 239 -14.22 -53.63 3.92
CA ALA A 239 -15.22 -53.74 4.97
C ALA A 239 -14.54 -53.82 6.36
N GLU A 240 -14.85 -52.89 7.25
CA GLU A 240 -14.39 -53.00 8.64
C GLU A 240 -15.11 -54.14 9.37
N PRO A 241 -14.53 -54.72 10.44
CA PRO A 241 -15.19 -55.77 11.22
C PRO A 241 -16.60 -55.39 11.69
N SER A 242 -16.80 -54.10 12.01
CA SER A 242 -18.11 -53.56 12.40
C SER A 242 -19.14 -53.61 11.26
N ALA A 243 -18.73 -53.35 10.02
CA ALA A 243 -19.60 -53.46 8.85
C ALA A 243 -20.02 -54.92 8.60
N VAL A 244 -19.07 -55.85 8.71
CA VAL A 244 -19.33 -57.29 8.54
C VAL A 244 -20.30 -57.80 9.61
N GLN A 245 -20.05 -57.47 10.88
CA GLN A 245 -20.94 -57.84 11.97
C GLN A 245 -22.35 -57.29 11.72
N ARG A 246 -22.45 -56.01 11.39
CA ARG A 246 -23.74 -55.36 11.25
C ARG A 246 -24.53 -55.83 10.03
N ALA A 247 -23.85 -56.10 8.92
CA ALA A 247 -24.47 -56.67 7.72
C ALA A 247 -25.06 -58.06 7.99
N LYS A 248 -24.39 -58.88 8.80
CA LYS A 248 -24.92 -60.19 9.23
C LYS A 248 -26.16 -60.05 10.10
N GLU A 249 -26.08 -59.21 11.13
CA GLU A 249 -27.20 -58.96 12.05
C GLU A 249 -28.45 -58.43 11.32
N LEU A 250 -28.23 -57.52 10.37
CA LEU A 250 -29.29 -56.84 9.64
C LEU A 250 -29.72 -57.55 8.35
N LYS A 251 -29.05 -58.65 7.98
CA LYS A 251 -29.27 -59.40 6.74
C LYS A 251 -29.18 -58.51 5.50
N ILE A 252 -28.04 -57.83 5.34
CA ILE A 252 -27.72 -56.99 4.18
C ILE A 252 -26.70 -57.71 3.33
N TRP A 253 -26.88 -57.67 2.01
CA TRP A 253 -25.94 -58.29 1.09
C TRP A 253 -24.67 -57.45 1.03
N LEU A 254 -23.55 -57.97 1.54
CA LEU A 254 -22.30 -57.23 1.65
C LEU A 254 -21.26 -57.82 0.72
N ILE A 255 -20.84 -57.03 -0.26
CA ILE A 255 -19.81 -57.40 -1.23
C ILE A 255 -18.56 -56.58 -0.90
N GLU A 256 -17.46 -57.27 -0.61
CA GLU A 256 -16.15 -56.65 -0.42
C GLU A 256 -15.26 -56.97 -1.62
N SER A 257 -14.86 -55.94 -2.37
CA SER A 257 -14.06 -56.05 -3.58
C SER A 257 -14.66 -57.01 -4.63
N LYS A 258 -14.33 -58.30 -4.56
CA LYS A 258 -14.79 -59.34 -5.51
C LYS A 258 -15.46 -60.54 -4.83
N ARG A 259 -15.77 -60.44 -3.53
CA ARG A 259 -16.33 -61.54 -2.74
C ARG A 259 -17.54 -61.10 -1.93
N GLU A 260 -18.47 -62.03 -1.73
CA GLU A 260 -19.58 -61.86 -0.79
C GLU A 260 -19.09 -62.16 0.62
N VAL A 261 -19.13 -61.16 1.51
CA VAL A 261 -18.80 -61.33 2.93
C VAL A 261 -20.05 -61.68 3.74
N VAL A 262 -21.19 -61.18 3.29
CA VAL A 262 -22.53 -61.68 3.64
C VAL A 262 -23.18 -62.01 2.32
N THR A 263 -23.60 -63.27 2.13
CA THR A 263 -24.06 -63.76 0.83
C THR A 263 -25.53 -63.43 0.58
N LEU A 264 -25.93 -63.46 -0.68
CA LEU A 264 -27.32 -63.23 -1.07
C LEU A 264 -28.28 -64.23 -0.42
N GLU A 265 -27.89 -65.50 -0.28
CA GLU A 265 -28.71 -66.57 0.29
C GLU A 265 -29.08 -66.28 1.76
N VAL A 266 -28.15 -65.71 2.53
CA VAL A 266 -28.39 -65.26 3.91
C VAL A 266 -29.47 -64.18 3.96
N VAL A 267 -29.49 -63.29 2.97
CA VAL A 267 -30.48 -62.21 2.85
C VAL A 267 -31.83 -62.75 2.37
N LEU A 268 -31.81 -63.71 1.46
CA LEU A 268 -33.01 -64.35 0.95
C LEU A 268 -33.64 -65.31 1.98
N GLY A 269 -32.88 -65.76 2.98
CA GLY A 269 -33.35 -66.71 3.99
C GLY A 269 -33.35 -68.15 3.49
N GLU A 270 -32.44 -68.48 2.57
CA GLU A 270 -32.31 -69.78 1.91
C GLU A 270 -31.28 -70.70 2.61
N MET A 271 -31.04 -70.47 3.91
CA MET A 271 -30.15 -71.25 4.77
C MET A 271 -30.83 -71.62 6.09
#